data_AF-A0A7V5NW78-F1
#
_entry.id   AF-A0A7V5NW78-F1
#
_cell.length_a   1.000
_cell.length_b   1.000
_cell.length_c   1.000
_cell.angle_alpha   90.00
_cell.angle_beta   90.00
_cell.angle_gamma   90.00
#
_symmetry.space_group_name_H-M   'P 1'
#
loop_
_entity.id
_entity.type
_entity.pdbx_description
1 polymer ?
#
loop_
_entity_poly.entity_id
_entity_poly.type
_entity_poly.pdbx_seq_one_letter_code
_entity_poly.pdbx_strand_id
1 'polypeptide(L)'
;GETLYGTDYRKAGSSGLDIGLFLDWRERARDLGVPFLTRPAWLDKLMGTDRFRKQIQAGLDAEAIRRSWQKGLSDFKRRRKPYLLYPP
;
A
#
# COMPACT_ATOMS: atom_id res chain seq x y z
N GLY A 1 27.87 -11.42 -6.92
CA GLY A 1 26.42 -11.20 -6.78
C GLY A 1 25.93 -12.03 -5.62
N GLU A 2 24.87 -11.59 -4.94
CA GLU A 2 24.29 -12.29 -3.79
C GLU A 2 23.01 -13.01 -4.20
N THR A 3 22.75 -14.18 -3.59
CA THR A 3 21.50 -14.91 -3.80
C THR A 3 20.44 -14.35 -2.87
N LEU A 4 19.27 -14.00 -3.43
CA LEU A 4 18.14 -13.43 -2.70
C LEU A 4 16.89 -14.31 -2.85
N TYR A 5 15.98 -14.21 -1.89
CA TYR A 5 14.73 -14.97 -1.86
C TYR A 5 13.54 -14.04 -1.95
N GLY A 6 12.46 -14.51 -2.58
CA GLY A 6 11.25 -13.73 -2.82
C GLY A 6 10.01 -14.58 -3.02
N THR A 7 8.87 -13.90 -3.08
CA THR A 7 7.59 -14.52 -3.43
C THR A 7 7.28 -14.26 -4.89
N ASP A 8 6.88 -15.31 -5.61
CA ASP A 8 6.48 -15.21 -7.02
C ASP A 8 4.98 -14.89 -7.12
N TYR A 9 4.67 -13.72 -7.67
CA TYR A 9 3.29 -13.23 -7.82
C TYR A 9 2.70 -13.44 -9.22
N ARG A 10 3.36 -14.19 -10.13
CA ARG A 10 2.86 -14.40 -11.51
C ARG A 10 1.48 -15.04 -11.59
N LYS A 11 1.07 -15.80 -10.58
CA LYS A 11 -0.25 -16.42 -10.46
C LYS A 11 -1.13 -15.76 -9.41
N ALA A 12 -0.74 -14.60 -8.88
CA ALA A 12 -1.52 -13.91 -7.86
C ALA A 12 -2.76 -13.26 -8.51
N GLY A 13 -3.95 -13.67 -8.06
CA GLY A 13 -5.23 -13.11 -8.48
C GLY A 13 -5.54 -11.76 -7.83
N SER A 14 -4.56 -10.86 -7.72
CA SER A 14 -4.76 -9.55 -7.08
C SER A 14 -5.34 -8.54 -8.08
N SER A 15 -6.34 -7.77 -7.65
CA SER A 15 -6.88 -6.64 -8.41
C SER A 15 -6.70 -5.34 -7.62
N GLY A 16 -6.22 -4.30 -8.31
CA GLY A 16 -5.88 -3.02 -7.68
C GLY A 16 -4.67 -3.10 -6.76
N LEU A 17 -4.53 -2.10 -5.87
CA LEU A 17 -3.45 -2.03 -4.90
C LEU A 17 -3.69 -3.02 -3.75
N ASP A 18 -2.76 -3.95 -3.55
CA ASP A 18 -2.79 -4.90 -2.43
C ASP A 18 -1.84 -4.49 -1.30
N ILE A 19 -2.43 -4.00 -0.21
CA ILE A 19 -1.71 -3.59 1.01
C ILE A 19 -1.22 -4.81 1.79
N GLY A 20 -1.85 -5.98 1.63
CA GLY A 20 -1.47 -7.21 2.32
C GLY A 20 -0.03 -7.60 2.00
N LEU A 21 0.37 -7.51 0.72
CA LEU A 21 1.75 -7.78 0.30
C LEU A 21 2.77 -6.90 1.04
N PHE A 22 2.46 -5.61 1.20
CA PHE A 22 3.35 -4.68 1.88
C PHE A 22 3.48 -5.01 3.38
N LEU A 23 2.36 -5.40 4.02
CA LEU A 23 2.34 -5.84 5.41
C LEU A 23 3.11 -7.15 5.60
N ASP A 24 2.93 -8.13 4.72
CA ASP A 24 3.64 -9.41 4.79
C ASP A 24 5.16 -9.22 4.76
N TRP A 25 5.63 -8.34 3.87
CA TRP A 25 7.06 -8.02 3.78
C TRP A 25 7.57 -7.20 4.98
N ARG A 26 6.73 -6.37 5.59
CA ARG A 26 7.06 -5.71 6.86
C ARG A 26 7.29 -6.74 7.96
N GLU A 27 6.41 -7.73 8.07
CA GLU A 27 6.54 -8.76 9.11
C GLU A 27 7.76 -9.63 8.88
N ARG A 28 8.06 -10.02 7.64
CA ARG A 28 9.32 -10.74 7.32
C ARG A 28 10.56 -9.93 7.67
N ALA A 29 10.58 -8.64 7.37
CA ALA A 29 11.70 -7.78 7.73
C ALA A 29 11.88 -7.68 9.25
N ARG A 30 10.77 -7.58 10.00
CA ARG A 30 10.77 -7.63 11.46
C ARG A 30 11.33 -8.96 11.96
N ASP A 31 10.89 -10.09 11.42
CA ASP A 31 11.33 -11.42 11.82
C ASP A 31 12.82 -11.65 11.53
N LEU A 32 13.34 -11.03 10.47
CA LEU A 32 14.77 -11.02 10.11
C LEU A 32 15.60 -9.98 10.89
N GLY A 33 14.97 -9.12 11.71
CA GLY A 33 15.66 -8.07 12.46
C GLY A 33 16.24 -6.95 11.58
N VAL A 34 15.76 -6.79 10.35
CA VAL A 34 16.26 -5.78 9.39
C VAL A 34 15.28 -4.62 9.24
N PRO A 35 15.77 -3.40 8.94
CA PRO A 35 14.90 -2.26 8.72
C PRO A 35 14.05 -2.48 7.45
N PHE A 36 12.73 -2.51 7.61
CA PHE A 36 11.79 -2.63 6.48
C PHE A 36 11.79 -1.39 5.57
N LEU A 37 11.86 -0.20 6.15
CA LEU A 37 11.85 1.08 5.42
C LEU A 37 13.08 1.91 5.77
N THR A 38 14.02 1.98 4.83
CA THR A 38 15.26 2.78 4.97
C THR A 38 15.06 4.23 4.54
N ARG A 39 13.99 4.55 3.79
CA ARG A 39 13.72 5.89 3.22
C ARG A 39 12.26 6.33 3.43
N PRO A 40 11.83 6.63 4.66
CA PRO A 40 10.42 6.93 4.96
C PRO A 40 9.88 8.17 4.22
N ALA A 41 10.67 9.24 4.10
CA ALA A 41 10.25 10.44 3.39
C ALA A 41 10.06 10.22 1.87
N TRP A 42 10.74 9.23 1.29
CA TRP A 42 10.53 8.85 -0.11
C TRP A 42 9.20 8.09 -0.28
N LEU A 43 8.86 7.20 0.66
CA LEU A 43 7.56 6.52 0.66
C LEU A 43 6.41 7.52 0.80
N ASP A 44 6.55 8.48 1.72
CA ASP A 44 5.51 9.50 1.96
C ASP A 44 5.23 10.31 0.68
N LYS A 45 6.23 10.53 -0.19
CA LYS A 45 6.06 11.16 -1.51
C LYS A 45 5.30 10.26 -2.50
N LEU A 46 5.61 8.96 -2.55
CA LEU A 46 4.89 8.02 -3.41
C LEU A 46 3.42 7.87 -3.02
N MET A 47 3.16 7.85 -1.71
CA MET A 47 1.81 7.73 -1.16
C MET A 47 1.05 9.07 -1.16
N GLY A 48 1.73 10.18 -1.44
CA GLY A 48 1.17 11.54 -1.40
C GLY A 48 0.83 12.04 0.01
N THR A 49 1.24 11.30 1.06
CA THR A 49 0.98 11.60 2.47
C THR A 49 1.83 10.71 3.38
N ASP A 50 2.07 11.17 4.62
CA ASP A 50 2.71 10.38 5.68
C ASP A 50 1.74 9.43 6.40
N ARG A 51 0.43 9.55 6.14
CA ARG A 51 -0.61 8.79 6.84
C ARG A 51 -0.43 7.29 6.69
N PHE A 52 -0.12 6.81 5.48
CA PHE A 52 0.06 5.39 5.24
C PHE A 52 1.18 4.82 6.11
N ARG A 53 2.39 5.42 6.06
CA ARG A 53 3.51 5.00 6.90
C ARG A 53 3.15 5.01 8.39
N LYS A 54 2.50 6.07 8.87
CA LYS A 54 2.06 6.18 10.27
C LYS A 54 1.08 5.07 10.67
N GLN A 55 0.13 4.71 9.80
CA GLN A 55 -0.82 3.62 10.04
C GLN A 55 -0.11 2.26 10.11
N ILE A 56 0.86 2.03 9.21
CA ILE A 56 1.67 0.81 9.21
C ILE A 56 2.51 0.72 10.49
N GLN A 57 3.12 1.82 10.92
CA GLN A 57 3.90 1.89 12.17
C GLN A 57 3.04 1.68 13.42
N ALA A 58 1.77 2.12 13.37
CA ALA A 58 0.79 1.90 14.42
C ALA A 58 0.18 0.48 14.39
N GLY A 59 0.60 -0.39 13.47
CA GLY A 59 0.17 -1.80 13.44
C GLY A 59 -1.23 -2.02 12.86
N LEU A 60 -1.79 -1.07 12.11
CA LEU A 60 -3.09 -1.28 11.46
C LEU A 60 -3.02 -2.41 10.41
N ASP A 61 -4.11 -3.17 10.31
CA ASP A 61 -4.30 -4.16 9.25
C ASP A 61 -4.68 -3.52 7.91
N ALA A 62 -4.61 -4.31 6.83
CA ALA A 62 -4.90 -3.85 5.48
C ALA A 62 -6.32 -3.28 5.35
N GLU A 63 -7.30 -3.91 6.01
CA GLU A 63 -8.70 -3.52 5.94
C GLU A 63 -8.96 -2.17 6.62
N ALA A 64 -8.35 -1.92 7.78
CA ALA A 64 -8.42 -0.63 8.47
C ALA A 64 -7.80 0.49 7.63
N ILE A 65 -6.67 0.22 6.98
CA ILE A 65 -6.04 1.18 6.08
C ILE A 65 -6.93 1.45 4.86
N ARG A 66 -7.47 0.41 4.21
CA ARG A 66 -8.41 0.54 3.09
C ARG A 66 -9.66 1.33 3.49
N ARG A 67 -10.21 1.09 4.69
CA ARG A 67 -11.35 1.85 5.24
C ARG A 67 -11.03 3.33 5.36
N SER A 68 -9.82 3.67 5.83
CA SER A 68 -9.40 5.07 5.97
C SER A 68 -9.37 5.85 4.65
N TRP A 69 -9.23 5.15 3.52
CA TRP A 69 -9.19 5.76 2.19
C TRP A 69 -10.58 5.94 1.56
N GLN A 70 -11.61 5.23 2.04
CA GLN A 70 -12.92 5.16 1.39
C GLN A 70 -13.56 6.54 1.17
N LYS A 71 -13.41 7.45 2.15
CA LYS A 71 -13.92 8.81 2.02
C LYS A 71 -13.27 9.54 0.83
N GLY A 72 -11.94 9.53 0.76
CA GLY A 72 -11.19 10.17 -0.32
C GLY A 72 -11.49 9.55 -1.70
N LEU A 73 -11.60 8.23 -1.76
CA LEU A 73 -11.99 7.51 -2.98
C LEU A 73 -13.39 7.88 -3.44
N SER A 74 -14.35 7.96 -2.53
CA SER A 74 -15.73 8.36 -2.82
C SER A 74 -15.81 9.80 -3.32
N ASP A 75 -15.10 10.72 -2.64
CA ASP A 75 -15.01 12.13 -3.04
C ASP A 75 -14.36 12.28 -4.43
N PHE A 76 -13.29 11.53 -4.72
CA PHE A 76 -12.66 11.53 -6.04
C PHE A 76 -13.56 10.95 -7.13
N LYS A 77 -14.21 9.80 -6.87
CA LYS A 77 -15.16 9.18 -7.80
C LYS A 77 -16.31 10.12 -8.15
N ARG A 78 -16.80 10.92 -7.19
CA ARG A 78 -17.82 11.97 -7.44
C ARG A 78 -17.26 13.09 -8.31
N ARG A 79 -16.10 13.65 -7.94
CA ARG A 79 -15.47 14.77 -8.66
C ARG A 79 -15.09 14.44 -10.10
N ARG A 80 -14.67 13.21 -10.39
CA ARG A 80 -14.24 12.83 -11.74
C ARG A 80 -15.39 12.64 -12.74
N LYS A 81 -16.64 12.50 -12.28
CA LYS A 81 -17.80 12.17 -13.15
C LYS A 81 -17.96 13.08 -14.37
N PRO A 82 -17.87 14.42 -14.26
CA PRO A 82 -18.06 15.31 -15.41
C PRO A 82 -16.96 15.20 -16.48
N TYR A 83 -15.84 14.55 -16.15
CA TYR A 83 -14.67 14.46 -17.01
C TYR A 83 -14.49 13.06 -17.63
N LEU A 84 -15.46 12.15 -17.45
CA LEU A 84 -15.41 10.81 -18.03
C LEU A 84 -15.82 10.84 -19.50
N LEU A 85 -14.95 10.32 -20.37
CA LEU A 85 -15.24 10.14 -21.80
C LEU A 85 -15.84 8.77 -22.13
N TYR A 86 -15.75 7.83 -21.18
CA TYR A 86 -16.30 6.48 -21.30
C TYR A 86 -17.20 6.18 -20.11
N PRO A 87 -18.26 5.37 -20.30
CA PRO A 87 -19.08 4.90 -19.19
C PRO A 87 -18.21 4.28 -18.09
N PRO A 88 -18.56 4.51 -16.82
CA PRO A 88 -17.85 3.95 -15.67
C PRO A 88 -18.02 2.43 -15.55
#